data_AF-A0A428IAF3-F1
#
_entry.id   AF-A0A428IAF3-F1
#
_cell.length_a   1.000
_cell.length_b   1.000
_cell.length_c   1.000
_cell.angle_alpha   90.00
_cell.angle_beta   90.00
_cell.angle_gamma   90.00
#
_symmetry.space_group_name_H-M   'P 1'
#
loop_
_entity.id
_entity.type
_entity.pdbx_description
1 polymer ?
#
loop_
_entity_poly.entity_id
_entity_poly.type
_entity_poly.pdbx_seq_one_letter_code
_entity_poly.pdbx_strand_id
1 'polypeptide(L)'
;MTVHIILTMIALVLVLVGGTWYAKKRFQISLAVMGLGAIAFFVSSQVLEKMVHFLVLQPQKDGTISLMNEQPFLYVLYAIAMAALFEETARLVFFKWLEKKRCLEDKDALAYGLGHGGLELLYLGMGSLISLLILFSLIQSSNTDVANLLPKATLETVQSLSVWQIYLLGVERVLALVLQISLTVWVYQSVRQKKWFYLFAAYGLHALFDLAPALSQVGWISNPLLVEVILLLEVLAFIWLTKSTFWKKSS
;
A
#
# COMPACT_ATOMS: atom_id res chain seq x y z
N MET A 1 3.33 24.49 4.23
CA MET A 1 2.95 23.05 4.20
C MET A 1 1.72 22.79 3.35
N THR A 2 0.58 23.46 3.58
CA THR A 2 -0.68 23.28 2.83
C THR A 2 -0.52 23.10 1.32
N VAL A 3 0.18 24.02 0.64
CA VAL A 3 0.40 23.94 -0.81
C VAL A 3 1.15 22.65 -1.20
N HIS A 4 2.16 22.24 -0.44
CA HIS A 4 2.92 21.02 -0.73
C HIS A 4 2.11 19.75 -0.52
N ILE A 5 1.21 19.73 0.47
CA ILE A 5 0.27 18.62 0.67
C ILE A 5 -0.66 18.51 -0.55
N ILE A 6 -1.26 19.63 -0.97
CA ILE A 6 -2.15 19.67 -2.14
C ILE A 6 -1.42 19.26 -3.42
N LEU A 7 -0.19 19.76 -3.65
CA LEU A 7 0.63 19.37 -4.80
C LEU A 7 0.93 17.86 -4.81
N THR A 8 1.19 17.27 -3.64
CA THR A 8 1.43 15.83 -3.52
C THR A 8 0.16 15.03 -3.83
N MET A 9 -1.00 15.47 -3.33
CA MET A 9 -2.30 14.85 -3.65
C MET A 9 -2.57 14.90 -5.16
N ILE A 10 -2.36 16.05 -5.81
CA ILE A 10 -2.52 16.21 -7.26
C ILE A 10 -1.58 15.27 -8.00
N ALA A 11 -0.30 15.19 -7.59
CA ALA A 11 0.67 14.29 -8.20
C ALA A 11 0.24 12.82 -8.13
N LEU A 12 -0.27 12.36 -6.99
CA LEU A 12 -0.79 10.99 -6.83
C LEU A 12 -1.97 10.70 -7.76
N VAL A 13 -2.92 11.63 -7.89
CA VAL A 13 -4.04 11.50 -8.84
C VAL A 13 -3.54 11.46 -10.28
N LEU A 14 -2.59 12.31 -10.65
CA LEU A 14 -2.00 12.33 -12.00
C LEU A 14 -1.25 11.03 -12.32
N VAL A 15 -0.52 10.47 -11.35
CA VAL A 15 0.15 9.16 -11.51
C VAL A 15 -0.88 8.06 -11.79
N LEU A 16 -1.97 8.00 -11.02
CA LEU A 16 -2.99 6.97 -11.22
C LEU A 16 -3.76 7.16 -12.54
N VAL A 17 -4.22 8.37 -12.83
CA VAL A 17 -4.97 8.68 -14.06
C VAL A 17 -4.09 8.48 -15.29
N GLY A 18 -2.87 9.00 -15.27
CA GLY A 18 -1.89 8.85 -16.34
C GLY A 18 -1.50 7.38 -16.56
N GLY A 19 -1.23 6.64 -15.48
CA GLY A 19 -0.95 5.21 -15.51
C GLY A 19 -2.11 4.39 -16.08
N THR A 20 -3.34 4.70 -15.68
CA THR A 20 -4.56 4.06 -16.20
C THR A 20 -4.78 4.36 -17.67
N TRP A 21 -4.65 5.62 -18.06
CA TRP A 21 -4.77 6.04 -19.45
C TRP A 21 -3.72 5.34 -20.33
N TYR A 22 -2.46 5.34 -19.90
CA TYR A 22 -1.38 4.65 -20.60
C TYR A 22 -1.66 3.15 -20.72
N ALA A 23 -2.02 2.50 -19.61
CA ALA A 23 -2.31 1.08 -19.60
C ALA A 23 -3.50 0.72 -20.50
N LYS A 24 -4.54 1.56 -20.52
CA LYS A 24 -5.69 1.41 -21.40
C LYS A 24 -5.29 1.54 -22.86
N LYS A 25 -4.49 2.55 -23.20
CA LYS A 25 -4.07 2.80 -24.59
C LYS A 25 -3.09 1.75 -25.11
N ARG A 26 -2.11 1.34 -24.29
CA ARG A 26 -0.99 0.48 -24.70
C ARG A 26 -1.26 -1.02 -24.55
N PHE A 27 -1.98 -1.42 -23.51
CA PHE A 27 -2.20 -2.84 -23.16
C PHE A 27 -3.68 -3.24 -23.22
N GLN A 28 -4.58 -2.30 -23.53
CA GLN A 28 -6.01 -2.57 -23.70
C GLN A 28 -6.64 -3.22 -22.46
N ILE A 29 -6.21 -2.79 -21.26
CA ILE A 29 -6.75 -3.30 -20.00
C ILE A 29 -8.27 -3.09 -19.90
N SER A 30 -8.93 -3.98 -19.13
CA SER A 30 -10.35 -3.84 -18.81
C SER A 30 -10.52 -2.98 -17.55
N LEU A 31 -11.27 -1.87 -17.66
CA LEU A 31 -11.59 -1.03 -16.50
C LEU A 31 -12.52 -1.76 -15.51
N ALA A 32 -13.30 -2.73 -15.97
CA ALA A 32 -14.10 -3.58 -15.09
C ALA A 32 -13.21 -4.49 -14.22
N VAL A 33 -12.16 -5.08 -14.80
CA VAL A 33 -11.19 -5.89 -14.03
C VAL A 33 -10.40 -5.01 -13.05
N MET A 34 -10.03 -3.80 -13.47
CA MET A 34 -9.44 -2.81 -12.57
C MET A 34 -10.36 -2.47 -11.40
N GLY A 35 -11.65 -2.17 -11.66
CA GLY A 35 -12.63 -1.92 -10.60
C GLY A 35 -12.80 -3.11 -9.64
N LEU A 36 -12.79 -4.34 -10.16
CA LEU A 36 -12.83 -5.54 -9.32
C LEU A 36 -11.58 -5.72 -8.46
N GLY A 37 -10.40 -5.34 -8.96
CA GLY A 37 -9.16 -5.31 -8.17
C GLY A 37 -9.23 -4.32 -7.01
N ALA A 38 -9.78 -3.12 -7.26
CA ALA A 38 -10.03 -2.13 -6.23
C ALA A 38 -11.01 -2.65 -5.16
N ILE A 39 -12.13 -3.28 -5.58
CA ILE A 39 -13.11 -3.87 -4.65
C ILE A 39 -12.47 -4.99 -3.82
N ALA A 40 -11.67 -5.86 -4.44
CA ALA A 40 -11.02 -6.97 -3.75
C ALA A 40 -10.05 -6.48 -2.66
N PHE A 41 -9.24 -5.46 -2.95
CA PHE A 41 -8.40 -4.78 -1.95
C PHE A 41 -9.25 -4.22 -0.81
N PHE A 42 -10.26 -3.41 -1.14
CA PHE A 42 -11.06 -2.72 -0.14
C PHE A 42 -11.77 -3.69 0.81
N VAL A 43 -12.42 -4.71 0.25
CA VAL A 43 -13.13 -5.70 1.08
C VAL A 43 -12.13 -6.51 1.90
N SER A 44 -11.02 -6.96 1.31
CA SER A 44 -10.08 -7.82 2.03
C SER A 44 -9.31 -7.08 3.12
N SER A 45 -8.61 -6.00 2.76
CA SER A 45 -7.75 -5.27 3.69
C SER A 45 -8.55 -4.25 4.51
N GLN A 46 -9.39 -3.43 3.87
CA GLN A 46 -10.03 -2.32 4.58
C GLN A 46 -11.26 -2.74 5.40
N VAL A 47 -11.82 -3.93 5.15
CA VAL A 47 -12.93 -4.48 5.95
C VAL A 47 -12.49 -5.71 6.74
N LEU A 48 -12.16 -6.82 6.08
CA LEU A 48 -11.96 -8.09 6.78
C LEU A 48 -10.69 -8.09 7.66
N GLU A 49 -9.55 -7.64 7.14
CA GLU A 49 -8.31 -7.53 7.91
C GLU A 49 -8.49 -6.56 9.09
N LYS A 50 -9.08 -5.37 8.87
CA LYS A 50 -9.37 -4.42 9.96
C LYS A 50 -10.29 -5.00 11.04
N MET A 51 -11.27 -5.83 10.70
CA MET A 51 -12.08 -6.54 11.69
C MET A 51 -11.20 -7.46 12.54
N VAL A 52 -10.26 -8.19 11.92
CA VAL A 52 -9.33 -9.04 12.68
C VAL A 52 -8.38 -8.21 13.53
N HIS A 53 -7.85 -7.10 13.02
CA HIS A 53 -7.04 -6.17 13.81
C HIS A 53 -7.79 -5.65 15.03
N PHE A 54 -9.07 -5.28 14.88
CA PHE A 54 -9.87 -4.83 16.00
C PHE A 54 -10.01 -5.89 17.10
N LEU A 55 -10.21 -7.15 16.72
CA LEU A 55 -10.36 -8.27 17.66
C LEU A 55 -9.03 -8.68 18.32
N VAL A 56 -7.94 -8.67 17.56
CA VAL A 56 -6.62 -9.17 17.99
C VAL A 56 -5.79 -8.08 18.66
N LEU A 57 -5.69 -6.90 18.05
CA LEU A 57 -4.86 -5.81 18.54
C LEU A 57 -5.57 -4.98 19.61
N GLN A 58 -6.91 -5.01 19.65
CA GLN A 58 -7.75 -4.34 20.66
C GLN A 58 -7.30 -2.89 20.91
N PRO A 59 -7.27 -2.04 19.87
CA PRO A 59 -6.81 -0.66 20.01
C PRO A 59 -7.65 0.08 21.05
N GLN A 60 -6.97 0.83 21.91
CA GLN A 60 -7.61 1.66 22.93
C GLN A 60 -8.31 2.87 22.29
N LYS A 61 -9.12 3.59 23.08
CA LYS A 61 -9.86 4.77 22.59
C LYS A 61 -8.94 5.88 22.07
N ASP A 62 -7.73 5.97 22.59
CA ASP A 62 -6.69 6.93 22.16
C ASP A 62 -5.87 6.42 20.96
N GLY A 63 -6.19 5.23 20.44
CA GLY A 63 -5.49 4.60 19.33
C GLY A 63 -4.26 3.78 19.73
N THR A 64 -3.90 3.73 21.00
CA THR A 64 -2.75 2.93 21.46
C THR A 64 -3.02 1.44 21.35
N ILE A 65 -1.97 0.67 21.01
CA ILE A 65 -2.02 -0.79 20.87
C ILE A 65 -0.99 -1.38 21.83
N SER A 66 -1.45 -2.13 22.83
CA SER A 66 -0.57 -2.72 23.86
C SER A 66 0.50 -3.62 23.24
N LEU A 67 0.15 -4.47 22.26
CA LEU A 67 1.10 -5.34 21.58
C LEU A 67 2.24 -4.56 20.90
N MET A 68 1.94 -3.39 20.34
CA MET A 68 2.92 -2.53 19.67
C MET A 68 3.94 -1.96 20.66
N ASN A 69 3.51 -1.62 21.87
CA ASN A 69 4.35 -1.01 22.90
C ASN A 69 5.11 -2.05 23.74
N GLU A 70 4.44 -3.14 24.10
CA GLU A 70 4.99 -4.15 25.03
C GLU A 70 5.79 -5.23 24.30
N GLN A 71 5.37 -5.61 23.10
CA GLN A 71 5.99 -6.67 22.29
C GLN A 71 6.12 -6.25 20.81
N PRO A 72 6.85 -5.16 20.51
CA PRO A 72 6.93 -4.57 19.16
C PRO A 72 7.33 -5.55 18.06
N PHE A 73 8.21 -6.52 18.38
CA PHE A 73 8.59 -7.58 17.43
C PHE A 73 7.38 -8.42 16.98
N LEU A 74 6.54 -8.83 17.93
CA LEU A 74 5.34 -9.63 17.62
C LEU A 74 4.31 -8.79 16.87
N TYR A 75 4.18 -7.51 17.20
CA TYR A 75 3.34 -6.58 16.45
C TYR A 75 3.78 -6.48 14.98
N VAL A 76 5.08 -6.27 14.73
CA VAL A 76 5.62 -6.17 13.36
C VAL A 76 5.39 -7.47 12.60
N LEU A 77 5.72 -8.62 13.19
CA LEU A 77 5.53 -9.92 12.56
C LEU A 77 4.05 -10.17 12.23
N TYR A 78 3.15 -9.82 13.14
CA TYR A 78 1.71 -9.91 12.93
C TYR A 78 1.26 -8.99 11.79
N ALA A 79 1.62 -7.70 11.83
CA ALA A 79 1.12 -6.71 10.88
C ALA A 79 1.49 -7.06 9.44
N ILE A 80 2.77 -7.35 9.16
CA ILE A 80 3.23 -7.68 7.80
C ILE A 80 2.65 -9.01 7.31
N ALA A 81 2.46 -9.98 8.21
CA ALA A 81 1.88 -11.27 7.85
C ALA A 81 0.39 -11.15 7.51
N MET A 82 -0.33 -10.30 8.24
CA MET A 82 -1.76 -10.08 8.03
C MET A 82 -2.02 -9.30 6.74
N ALA A 83 -1.24 -8.26 6.45
CA ALA A 83 -1.31 -7.52 5.20
C ALA A 83 -1.11 -8.45 4.00
N ALA A 84 0.00 -9.21 4.00
CA ALA A 84 0.29 -10.19 2.96
C ALA A 84 -0.82 -11.26 2.86
N LEU A 85 -1.28 -11.79 4.00
CA LEU A 85 -2.30 -12.84 4.04
C LEU A 85 -3.60 -12.36 3.38
N PHE A 86 -4.14 -11.22 3.80
CA PHE A 86 -5.43 -10.75 3.30
C PHE A 86 -5.34 -10.30 1.85
N GLU A 87 -4.32 -9.56 1.48
CA GLU A 87 -4.22 -9.01 0.14
C GLU A 87 -3.94 -10.07 -0.91
N GLU A 88 -2.93 -10.92 -0.71
CA GLU A 88 -2.60 -11.97 -1.70
C GLU A 88 -3.68 -13.06 -1.78
N THR A 89 -4.38 -13.35 -0.67
CA THR A 89 -5.50 -14.29 -0.69
C THR A 89 -6.67 -13.72 -1.50
N ALA A 90 -6.95 -12.42 -1.40
CA ALA A 90 -7.97 -11.78 -2.23
C ALA A 90 -7.62 -11.87 -3.72
N ARG A 91 -6.35 -11.64 -4.08
CA ARG A 91 -5.85 -11.85 -5.45
C ARG A 91 -6.05 -13.28 -5.91
N LEU A 92 -5.69 -14.25 -5.08
CA LEU A 92 -5.83 -15.68 -5.38
C LEU A 92 -7.28 -16.05 -5.65
N VAL A 93 -8.19 -15.63 -4.77
CA VAL A 93 -9.63 -15.86 -4.90
C VAL A 93 -10.15 -15.24 -6.19
N PHE A 94 -9.76 -13.99 -6.47
CA PHE A 94 -10.15 -13.30 -7.70
C PHE A 94 -9.68 -14.05 -8.95
N PHE A 95 -8.39 -14.39 -9.07
CA PHE A 95 -7.89 -15.06 -10.27
C PHE A 95 -8.43 -16.46 -10.44
N LYS A 96 -8.65 -17.22 -9.36
CA LYS A 96 -9.33 -18.52 -9.43
C LYS A 96 -10.78 -18.37 -9.88
N TRP A 97 -11.47 -17.33 -9.44
CA TRP A 97 -12.83 -17.04 -9.89
C TRP A 97 -12.85 -16.64 -11.36
N LEU A 98 -11.95 -15.75 -11.79
CA LEU A 98 -11.88 -15.27 -13.16
C LEU A 98 -11.51 -16.38 -14.15
N GLU A 99 -10.58 -17.26 -13.78
CA GLU A 99 -10.18 -18.43 -14.58
C GLU A 99 -11.35 -19.38 -14.87
N LYS A 100 -12.27 -19.54 -13.92
CA LYS A 100 -13.51 -20.33 -14.13
C LYS A 100 -14.47 -19.69 -15.12
N LYS A 101 -14.34 -18.38 -15.37
CA LYS A 101 -15.23 -17.63 -16.28
C LYS A 101 -14.64 -17.47 -17.67
N ARG A 102 -13.32 -17.39 -17.79
CA ARG A 102 -12.60 -17.27 -19.07
C ARG A 102 -11.11 -17.54 -18.91
N CYS A 103 -10.43 -17.69 -20.06
CA CYS A 103 -8.97 -17.73 -20.08
C CYS A 103 -8.38 -16.44 -19.49
N LEU A 104 -7.34 -16.61 -18.66
CA LEU A 104 -6.61 -15.54 -18.00
C LEU A 104 -5.57 -14.92 -18.95
N GLU A 105 -5.54 -13.59 -19.05
CA GLU A 105 -4.64 -12.85 -19.91
C GLU A 105 -3.71 -11.94 -19.09
N ASP A 106 -2.50 -11.64 -19.60
CA ASP A 106 -1.54 -10.80 -18.88
C ASP A 106 -2.09 -9.41 -18.56
N LYS A 107 -2.97 -8.89 -19.43
CA LYS A 107 -3.66 -7.61 -19.23
C LYS A 107 -4.63 -7.64 -18.04
N ASP A 108 -5.07 -8.82 -17.58
CA ASP A 108 -5.90 -8.95 -16.38
C ASP A 108 -5.09 -8.74 -15.11
N ALA A 109 -3.85 -9.25 -15.08
CA ALA A 109 -2.93 -9.00 -13.98
C ALA A 109 -2.62 -7.51 -13.87
N LEU A 110 -2.31 -6.86 -15.01
CA LEU A 110 -2.06 -5.42 -15.04
C LEU A 110 -3.31 -4.62 -14.63
N ALA A 111 -4.49 -4.98 -15.15
CA ALA A 111 -5.75 -4.31 -14.81
C ALA A 111 -6.06 -4.42 -13.32
N TYR A 112 -6.04 -5.64 -12.78
CA TYR A 112 -6.32 -5.91 -11.37
C TYR A 112 -5.33 -5.16 -10.48
N GLY A 113 -4.02 -5.29 -10.75
CA GLY A 113 -2.98 -4.71 -9.93
C GLY A 113 -3.05 -3.19 -9.88
N LEU A 114 -3.35 -2.55 -11.02
CA LEU A 114 -3.56 -1.11 -11.09
C LEU A 114 -4.81 -0.66 -10.31
N GLY A 115 -5.85 -1.48 -10.29
CA GLY A 115 -7.06 -1.21 -9.51
C GLY A 115 -6.84 -1.36 -8.01
N HIS A 116 -6.20 -2.45 -7.61
CA HIS A 116 -5.82 -2.74 -6.23
C HIS A 116 -4.90 -1.64 -5.68
N GLY A 117 -3.70 -1.50 -6.25
CA GLY A 117 -2.72 -0.52 -5.79
C GLY A 117 -3.18 0.92 -6.03
N GLY A 118 -4.02 1.16 -7.04
CA GLY A 118 -4.60 2.48 -7.30
C GLY A 118 -5.58 2.90 -6.20
N LEU A 119 -6.43 1.99 -5.74
CA LEU A 119 -7.31 2.29 -4.60
C LEU A 119 -6.51 2.37 -3.29
N GLU A 120 -5.47 1.57 -3.11
CA GLU A 120 -4.57 1.71 -1.95
C GLU A 120 -3.91 3.09 -1.91
N LEU A 121 -3.34 3.53 -3.05
CA LEU A 121 -2.74 4.85 -3.21
C LEU A 121 -3.74 5.97 -2.92
N LEU A 122 -4.99 5.86 -3.39
CA LEU A 122 -6.01 6.87 -3.09
C LEU A 122 -6.51 6.77 -1.64
N TYR A 123 -6.87 5.60 -1.16
CA TYR A 123 -7.51 5.44 0.14
C TYR A 123 -6.54 5.67 1.29
N LEU A 124 -5.37 5.02 1.26
CA LEU A 124 -4.36 5.17 2.30
C LEU A 124 -3.49 6.42 2.08
N GLY A 125 -3.03 6.65 0.84
CA GLY A 125 -2.15 7.77 0.50
C GLY A 125 -2.85 9.12 0.53
N MET A 126 -4.00 9.26 -0.16
CA MET A 126 -4.76 10.52 -0.08
C MET A 126 -5.40 10.70 1.29
N GLY A 127 -5.82 9.61 1.95
CA GLY A 127 -6.33 9.64 3.32
C GLY A 127 -5.34 10.24 4.31
N SER A 128 -4.08 9.79 4.29
CA SER A 128 -3.03 10.30 5.18
C SER A 128 -2.69 11.77 4.90
N LEU A 129 -2.65 12.19 3.63
CA LEU A 129 -2.43 13.57 3.24
C LEU A 129 -3.60 14.49 3.65
N ILE A 130 -4.85 14.01 3.52
CA ILE A 130 -6.04 14.74 4.01
C ILE A 130 -5.99 14.87 5.54
N SER A 131 -5.66 13.80 6.26
CA SER A 131 -5.48 13.86 7.71
C SER A 131 -4.41 14.87 8.12
N LEU A 132 -3.27 14.88 7.42
CA LEU A 132 -2.21 15.87 7.64
C LEU A 132 -2.68 17.29 7.34
N LEU A 133 -3.46 17.49 6.27
CA LEU A 133 -4.02 18.79 5.91
C LEU A 133 -4.97 19.32 6.99
N ILE A 134 -5.83 18.44 7.53
CA ILE A 134 -6.73 18.78 8.63
C ILE A 134 -5.92 19.16 9.87
N LEU A 135 -4.97 18.32 10.30
CA LEU A 135 -4.12 18.59 11.46
C LEU A 135 -3.37 19.92 11.34
N PHE A 136 -2.76 20.17 10.18
CA PHE A 136 -2.04 21.42 9.93
C PHE A 136 -2.99 22.64 9.98
N SER A 137 -4.20 22.52 9.42
CA SER A 137 -5.20 23.59 9.44
C SER A 137 -5.69 23.89 10.85
N LEU A 138 -5.86 22.87 11.70
CA LEU A 138 -6.23 23.04 13.11
C LEU A 138 -5.16 23.79 13.90
N ILE A 139 -3.88 23.42 13.70
CA ILE A 139 -2.74 24.05 14.40
C ILE A 139 -2.53 25.50 13.95
N GLN A 140 -2.80 25.82 12.69
CA GLN A 140 -2.70 27.19 12.18
C GLN A 140 -3.94 28.06 12.49
N SER A 141 -5.03 27.45 12.96
CA SER A 141 -6.24 28.21 13.28
C SER A 141 -5.96 29.16 14.46
N SER A 142 -6.57 30.35 14.43
CA SER A 142 -6.47 31.33 15.52
C SER A 142 -7.18 30.88 16.80
N ASN A 143 -7.87 29.73 16.77
CA ASN A 143 -8.56 29.15 17.90
C ASN A 143 -7.64 28.15 18.63
N THR A 144 -6.87 28.67 19.58
CA THR A 144 -5.92 27.89 20.39
C THR A 144 -6.58 26.77 21.19
N ASP A 145 -7.88 26.90 21.50
CA ASP A 145 -8.61 25.90 22.29
C ASP A 145 -8.73 24.57 21.55
N VAL A 146 -8.85 24.60 20.21
CA VAL A 146 -8.95 23.40 19.38
C VAL A 146 -7.60 22.71 19.22
N ALA A 147 -6.52 23.49 19.08
CA ALA A 147 -5.16 22.94 19.02
C ALA A 147 -4.76 22.26 20.34
N ASN A 148 -5.23 22.78 21.48
CA ASN A 148 -4.98 22.23 22.81
C ASN A 148 -5.68 20.88 23.08
N LEU A 149 -6.64 20.47 22.25
CA LEU A 149 -7.27 19.15 22.32
C LEU A 149 -6.43 18.05 21.69
N LEU A 150 -5.41 18.40 20.89
CA LEU A 150 -4.52 17.41 20.27
C LEU A 150 -3.49 16.91 21.29
N PRO A 151 -3.13 15.61 21.25
CA PRO A 151 -2.01 15.10 22.03
C PRO A 151 -0.72 15.88 21.73
N LYS A 152 0.07 16.19 22.77
CA LYS A 152 1.32 16.95 22.62
C LYS A 152 2.28 16.34 21.58
N ALA A 153 2.38 15.01 21.55
CA ALA A 153 3.19 14.29 20.58
C ALA A 153 2.73 14.54 19.12
N THR A 154 1.43 14.63 18.88
CA THR A 154 0.86 14.95 17.56
C THR A 154 1.22 16.38 17.16
N LEU A 155 1.12 17.33 18.10
CA LEU A 155 1.49 18.72 17.87
C LEU A 155 2.98 18.85 17.51
N GLU A 156 3.86 18.25 18.30
CA GLU A 156 5.31 18.25 18.07
C GLU A 156 5.68 17.60 16.73
N THR A 157 5.03 16.48 16.38
CA THR A 157 5.24 15.80 15.10
C THR A 157 4.88 16.71 13.91
N VAL A 158 3.72 17.36 13.95
CA VAL A 158 3.28 18.23 12.84
C VAL A 158 4.12 19.51 12.77
N GLN A 159 4.54 20.08 13.90
CA GLN A 159 5.38 21.28 13.95
C GLN A 159 6.83 21.02 13.50
N SER A 160 7.34 19.81 13.73
CA SER A 160 8.69 19.42 13.29
C SER A 160 8.73 18.89 11.85
N LEU A 161 7.57 18.70 11.20
CA LEU A 161 7.49 18.16 9.85
C LEU A 161 8.10 19.13 8.83
N SER A 162 9.08 18.64 8.10
CA SER A 162 9.72 19.34 6.99
C SER A 162 8.96 19.11 5.69
N VAL A 163 9.03 20.08 4.76
CA VAL A 163 8.34 20.01 3.46
C VAL A 163 8.69 18.75 2.68
N TRP A 164 9.96 18.33 2.68
CA TRP A 164 10.41 17.16 1.92
C TRP A 164 9.79 15.85 2.41
N GLN A 165 9.44 15.74 3.70
CA GLN A 165 8.79 14.56 4.25
C GLN A 165 7.38 14.37 3.69
N ILE A 166 6.68 15.46 3.35
CA ILE A 166 5.38 15.39 2.67
C ILE A 166 5.51 14.72 1.30
N TYR A 167 6.58 15.04 0.57
CA TYR A 167 6.83 14.41 -0.73
C TYR A 167 7.20 12.94 -0.60
N LEU A 168 7.90 12.54 0.47
CA LEU A 168 8.17 11.12 0.74
C LEU A 168 6.89 10.32 0.92
N LEU A 169 5.90 10.84 1.64
CA LEU A 169 4.58 10.20 1.74
C LEU A 169 3.97 9.92 0.36
N GLY A 170 4.23 10.78 -0.63
CA GLY A 170 3.82 10.54 -2.01
C GLY A 170 4.67 9.48 -2.71
N VAL A 171 6.00 9.53 -2.55
CA VAL A 171 6.94 8.56 -3.14
C VAL A 171 6.63 7.14 -2.68
N GLU A 172 6.45 6.93 -1.38
CA GLU A 172 6.11 5.64 -0.78
C GLU A 172 4.89 5.00 -1.47
N ARG A 173 3.85 5.81 -1.72
CA ARG A 173 2.59 5.34 -2.32
C ARG A 173 2.74 5.00 -3.80
N VAL A 174 3.62 5.70 -4.53
CA VAL A 174 3.96 5.35 -5.91
C VAL A 174 4.78 4.06 -5.96
N LEU A 175 5.72 3.87 -5.02
CA LEU A 175 6.49 2.63 -4.90
C LEU A 175 5.57 1.44 -4.56
N ALA A 176 4.66 1.60 -3.59
CA ALA A 176 3.65 0.62 -3.25
C ALA A 176 2.75 0.27 -4.45
N LEU A 177 2.29 1.26 -5.23
CA LEU A 177 1.51 0.99 -6.45
C LEU A 177 2.26 0.05 -7.43
N VAL A 178 3.55 0.32 -7.67
CA VAL A 178 4.38 -0.49 -8.56
C VAL A 178 4.57 -1.91 -8.00
N LEU A 179 4.74 -2.02 -6.69
CA LEU A 179 4.81 -3.29 -5.99
C LEU A 179 3.52 -4.10 -6.15
N GLN A 180 2.35 -3.52 -5.87
CA GLN A 180 1.07 -4.23 -5.94
C GLN A 180 0.78 -4.74 -7.35
N ILE A 181 1.15 -3.98 -8.38
CA ILE A 181 1.08 -4.44 -9.78
C ILE A 181 2.00 -5.65 -9.98
N SER A 182 3.23 -5.60 -9.45
CA SER A 182 4.20 -6.69 -9.57
C SER A 182 3.75 -7.95 -8.82
N LEU A 183 3.32 -7.85 -7.57
CA LEU A 183 2.78 -8.96 -6.77
C LEU A 183 1.55 -9.59 -7.43
N THR A 184 0.69 -8.77 -8.05
CA THR A 184 -0.43 -9.28 -8.83
C THR A 184 0.01 -10.22 -9.95
N VAL A 185 1.14 -9.94 -10.63
CA VAL A 185 1.70 -10.85 -11.64
C VAL A 185 2.08 -12.20 -11.02
N TRP A 186 2.70 -12.21 -9.84
CA TRP A 186 3.08 -13.46 -9.16
C TRP A 186 1.86 -14.32 -8.81
N VAL A 187 0.82 -13.73 -8.21
CA VAL A 187 -0.40 -14.48 -7.87
C VAL A 187 -1.13 -14.94 -9.13
N TYR A 188 -1.24 -14.08 -10.15
CA TYR A 188 -1.78 -14.43 -11.45
C TYR A 188 -1.05 -15.65 -12.06
N GLN A 189 0.29 -15.63 -12.07
CA GLN A 189 1.10 -16.73 -12.58
C GLN A 189 0.96 -18.00 -11.74
N SER A 190 0.76 -17.88 -10.42
CA SER A 190 0.49 -19.04 -9.55
C SER A 190 -0.77 -19.79 -9.98
N VAL A 191 -1.83 -19.05 -10.33
CA VAL A 191 -3.11 -19.61 -10.80
C VAL A 191 -2.98 -20.15 -12.22
N ARG A 192 -2.42 -19.37 -13.15
CA ARG A 192 -2.31 -19.74 -14.56
C ARG A 192 -1.39 -20.93 -14.80
N GLN A 193 -0.24 -20.97 -14.11
CA GLN A 193 0.75 -22.07 -14.26
C GLN A 193 0.51 -23.23 -13.29
N LYS A 194 -0.48 -23.13 -12.40
CA LYS A 194 -0.75 -24.12 -11.33
C LYS A 194 0.47 -24.36 -10.40
N LYS A 195 1.28 -23.33 -10.20
CA LYS A 195 2.50 -23.37 -9.37
C LYS A 195 2.31 -22.56 -8.10
N TRP A 196 1.97 -23.26 -7.01
CA TRP A 196 1.74 -22.66 -5.70
C TRP A 196 2.97 -21.95 -5.11
N PHE A 197 4.18 -22.31 -5.53
CA PHE A 197 5.40 -21.61 -5.12
C PHE A 197 5.32 -20.10 -5.41
N TYR A 198 4.75 -19.68 -6.54
CA TYR A 198 4.64 -18.24 -6.85
C TYR A 198 3.68 -17.51 -5.90
N LEU A 199 2.68 -18.20 -5.36
CA LEU A 199 1.79 -17.62 -4.34
C LEU A 199 2.54 -17.44 -3.01
N PHE A 200 3.26 -18.47 -2.56
CA PHE A 200 4.06 -18.37 -1.33
C PHE A 200 5.17 -17.33 -1.45
N ALA A 201 5.78 -17.20 -2.63
CA ALA A 201 6.70 -16.12 -2.92
C ALA A 201 5.98 -14.75 -2.84
N ALA A 202 4.78 -14.60 -3.39
CA ALA A 202 4.02 -13.35 -3.28
C ALA A 202 3.74 -12.97 -1.81
N TYR A 203 3.29 -13.92 -0.97
CA TYR A 203 3.11 -13.67 0.47
C TYR A 203 4.40 -13.19 1.14
N GLY A 204 5.52 -13.87 0.90
CA GLY A 204 6.81 -13.51 1.51
C GLY A 204 7.35 -12.16 1.00
N LEU A 205 7.23 -11.90 -0.29
CA LEU A 205 7.68 -10.67 -0.94
C LEU A 205 6.84 -9.46 -0.49
N HIS A 206 5.53 -9.63 -0.30
CA HIS A 206 4.66 -8.60 0.26
C HIS A 206 5.05 -8.27 1.70
N ALA A 207 5.14 -9.30 2.56
CA ALA A 207 5.53 -9.11 3.96
C ALA A 207 6.93 -8.48 4.10
N LEU A 208 7.85 -8.78 3.19
CA LEU A 208 9.18 -8.15 3.15
C LEU A 208 9.08 -6.65 2.86
N PHE A 209 8.29 -6.23 1.88
CA PHE A 209 8.11 -4.81 1.55
C PHE A 209 7.51 -4.01 2.71
N ASP A 210 6.55 -4.60 3.42
CA ASP A 210 5.92 -3.96 4.58
C ASP A 210 6.81 -3.93 5.83
N LEU A 211 7.94 -4.64 5.83
CA LEU A 211 8.83 -4.73 6.98
C LEU A 211 9.43 -3.38 7.35
N ALA A 212 9.99 -2.63 6.39
CA ALA A 212 10.63 -1.34 6.70
C ALA A 212 9.61 -0.30 7.25
N PRO A 213 8.41 -0.13 6.64
CA PRO A 213 7.36 0.69 7.22
C PRO A 213 6.92 0.23 8.62
N ALA A 214 6.74 -1.08 8.84
CA ALA A 214 6.34 -1.61 10.14
C ALA A 214 7.42 -1.38 11.22
N LEU A 215 8.70 -1.53 10.87
CA LEU A 215 9.82 -1.20 11.75
C LEU A 215 9.90 0.29 12.07
N SER A 216 9.50 1.16 11.12
CA SER A 216 9.38 2.59 11.37
C SER A 216 8.23 2.91 12.33
N GLN A 217 7.09 2.21 12.23
CA GLN A 217 5.93 2.42 13.10
C GLN A 217 6.24 2.11 14.58
N VAL A 218 7.08 1.11 14.86
CA VAL A 218 7.53 0.78 16.22
C VAL A 218 8.78 1.58 16.66
N GLY A 219 9.23 2.54 15.86
CA GLY A 219 10.34 3.44 16.18
C GLY A 219 11.74 2.85 16.02
N TRP A 220 11.88 1.61 15.52
CA TRP A 220 13.19 0.95 15.32
C TRP A 220 13.94 1.51 14.11
N ILE A 221 13.22 2.02 13.11
CA ILE A 221 13.76 2.85 12.04
C ILE A 221 13.20 4.26 12.18
N SER A 222 14.01 5.19 12.69
CA SER A 222 13.54 6.58 12.90
C SER A 222 13.76 7.49 11.70
N ASN A 223 14.61 7.08 10.74
CA ASN A 223 14.95 7.90 9.58
C ASN A 223 14.01 7.57 8.39
N PRO A 224 13.08 8.46 8.02
CA PRO A 224 12.15 8.20 6.92
C PRO A 224 12.86 8.06 5.57
N LEU A 225 14.00 8.74 5.34
CA LEU A 225 14.76 8.55 4.10
C LEU A 225 15.32 7.13 3.96
N LEU A 226 15.70 6.50 5.09
CA LEU A 226 16.18 5.13 5.07
C LEU A 226 15.08 4.16 4.65
N VAL A 227 13.85 4.37 5.15
CA VAL A 227 12.67 3.58 4.75
C VAL A 227 12.47 3.68 3.24
N GLU A 228 12.41 4.89 2.69
CA GLU A 228 12.19 5.10 1.25
C GLU A 228 13.29 4.51 0.36
N VAL A 229 14.55 4.59 0.80
CA VAL A 229 15.67 3.96 0.07
C VAL A 229 15.52 2.44 0.07
N ILE A 230 15.12 1.84 1.19
CA ILE A 230 14.87 0.39 1.26
C ILE A 230 13.73 0.01 0.31
N LEU A 231 12.58 0.70 0.37
CA LEU A 231 11.43 0.43 -0.50
C LEU A 231 11.78 0.59 -1.98
N LEU A 232 12.56 1.62 -2.34
CA LEU A 232 13.01 1.82 -3.71
C LEU A 232 13.88 0.65 -4.19
N LEU A 233 14.83 0.20 -3.37
CA LEU A 233 15.70 -0.93 -3.71
C LEU A 233 14.90 -2.23 -3.85
N GLU A 234 13.94 -2.48 -2.96
CA GLU A 234 13.03 -3.63 -3.03
C GLU A 234 12.19 -3.61 -4.29
N VAL A 235 11.58 -2.47 -4.65
CA VAL A 235 10.81 -2.33 -5.89
C VAL A 235 11.68 -2.59 -7.12
N LEU A 236 12.90 -2.03 -7.17
CA LEU A 236 13.82 -2.27 -8.28
C LEU A 236 14.21 -3.76 -8.38
N ALA A 237 14.51 -4.39 -7.25
CA ALA A 237 14.80 -5.81 -7.17
C ALA A 237 13.59 -6.65 -7.62
N PHE A 238 12.37 -6.27 -7.22
CA PHE A 238 11.15 -6.99 -7.55
C PHE A 238 10.79 -6.85 -9.03
N ILE A 239 10.96 -5.68 -9.62
CA ILE A 239 10.79 -5.48 -11.07
C ILE A 239 11.77 -6.39 -11.82
N TRP A 240 13.04 -6.42 -11.40
CA TRP A 240 14.04 -7.29 -12.00
C TRP A 240 13.69 -8.78 -11.83
N LEU A 241 13.28 -9.20 -10.64
CA LEU A 241 12.92 -10.58 -10.32
C LEU A 241 11.68 -11.03 -11.12
N THR A 242 10.66 -10.17 -11.19
CA THR A 242 9.43 -10.43 -11.95
C THR A 242 9.72 -10.58 -13.44
N LYS A 243 10.54 -9.68 -14.01
CA LYS A 243 10.96 -9.75 -15.41
C LYS A 243 11.80 -10.99 -15.69
N SER A 244 12.82 -11.27 -14.89
CA SER A 244 13.71 -12.43 -15.09
C SER A 244 12.98 -13.78 -14.95
N THR A 245 11.93 -13.84 -14.13
CA THR A 245 11.13 -15.05 -13.91
C THR A 245 10.10 -15.27 -15.02
N PHE A 246 9.35 -14.23 -15.42
CA PHE A 246 8.19 -14.41 -16.30
C PHE A 246 8.37 -13.86 -17.73
N TRP A 247 9.34 -12.98 -17.94
CA TRP A 247 9.71 -12.44 -19.26
C TRP A 247 11.13 -12.88 -19.61
N LYS A 248 11.31 -14.18 -19.83
CA LYS A 248 12.51 -14.64 -20.55
C LYS A 248 12.37 -14.27 -22.01
N LYS A 249 13.37 -13.58 -22.56
CA LYS A 249 13.54 -13.50 -24.02
C LYS A 249 13.55 -14.93 -24.53
N SER A 250 12.70 -15.24 -25.51
CA SER A 250 12.96 -16.35 -26.41
C SER A 250 14.33 -16.09 -27.02
N SER A 251 15.36 -16.79 -26.53
CA SER A 251 16.63 -16.94 -27.23
C SER A 251 16.43 -17.86 -28.42
#